data_AF-A0A3D4X5S7-F1
#
_entry.id   AF-A0A3D4X5S7-F1
#
_cell.length_a   1.000
_cell.length_b   1.000
_cell.length_c   1.000
_cell.angle_alpha   90.00
_cell.angle_beta   90.00
_cell.angle_gamma   90.00
#
_symmetry.space_group_name_H-M   'P 1'
#
loop_
_entity.id
_entity.type
_entity.pdbx_description
1 polymer ?
#
loop_
_entity_poly.entity_id
_entity_poly.type
_entity_poly.pdbx_seq_one_letter_code
_entity_poly.pdbx_strand_id
1 'polypeptide(L)'
;MGEDAACTYPCLLHAESIYVMRECLYHYRQTAFSMVKEIPEQSAERERFRTLYRTVNKSFEESADIFDLRQQWKAYMLFIMTARADGLYRGYEKLDYLFPFPKVKKGMEIILYGAGTYGQRLYRFLEKTGFCHVAAWVDRNYVQLKTMGLPVEAPAVLSDHPYDAIVVANTYSRSKRQLYGELVKQYPEEKVHLLDEKLIFSEESLRAFGLADYEKMAV
;
A
#
# COMPACT_ATOMS: atom_id res chain seq x y z
N MET A 1 -9.90 -2.28 7.76
CA MET A 1 -8.85 -1.30 7.41
C MET A 1 -9.58 -0.13 6.80
N GLY A 2 -9.37 1.08 7.33
CA GLY A 2 -10.07 2.30 6.92
C GLY A 2 -11.28 2.67 7.79
N GLU A 3 -11.59 1.89 8.82
CA GLU A 3 -12.66 2.18 9.78
C GLU A 3 -12.39 3.43 10.63
N ASP A 4 -11.12 3.69 10.93
CA ASP A 4 -10.65 4.87 11.64
C ASP A 4 -10.94 6.16 10.86
N ALA A 5 -10.61 6.18 9.57
CA ALA A 5 -10.92 7.30 8.69
C ALA A 5 -12.43 7.45 8.46
N ALA A 6 -13.15 6.33 8.32
CA ALA A 6 -14.61 6.33 8.19
C ALA A 6 -15.33 6.94 9.41
N CYS A 7 -14.74 6.84 10.61
CA CYS A 7 -15.25 7.48 11.81
C CYS A 7 -14.74 8.94 11.93
N THR A 8 -13.44 9.15 11.72
CA THR A 8 -12.77 10.42 12.00
C THR A 8 -13.17 11.51 11.01
N TYR A 9 -13.26 11.21 9.71
CA TYR A 9 -13.51 12.24 8.70
C TYR A 9 -14.92 12.85 8.84
N PRO A 10 -16.02 12.06 8.96
CA PRO A 10 -17.33 12.63 9.27
C PRO A 10 -17.35 13.37 10.61
N CYS A 11 -16.71 12.81 11.65
CA CYS A 11 -16.62 13.45 12.96
C CYS A 11 -16.02 14.87 12.87
N LEU A 12 -14.94 15.03 12.09
CA LEU A 12 -14.31 16.34 11.87
C LEU A 12 -15.18 17.30 11.04
N LEU A 13 -15.91 16.80 10.03
CA LEU A 13 -16.83 17.63 9.24
C LEU A 13 -17.99 18.19 10.07
N HIS A 14 -18.46 17.43 11.06
CA HIS A 14 -19.57 17.81 11.91
C HIS A 14 -19.13 18.43 13.25
N ALA A 15 -17.83 18.60 13.48
CA ALA A 15 -17.32 19.20 14.70
C ALA A 15 -17.54 20.73 14.70
N GLU A 16 -18.12 21.27 15.77
CA GLU A 16 -18.27 22.72 15.93
C GLU A 16 -16.93 23.41 16.25
N SER A 17 -15.98 22.69 16.85
CA SER A 17 -14.64 23.18 17.17
C SER A 17 -13.63 22.04 17.27
N ILE A 18 -12.35 22.35 17.01
CA ILE A 18 -11.23 21.40 17.07
C ILE A 18 -10.14 22.00 17.96
N TYR A 19 -9.61 21.22 18.89
CA TYR A 19 -8.44 21.58 19.69
C TYR A 19 -7.21 20.79 19.23
N VAL A 20 -6.11 21.49 18.93
CA VAL A 20 -4.85 20.90 18.49
C VAL A 20 -3.80 21.08 19.57
N MET A 21 -3.30 19.97 20.10
CA MET A 21 -2.27 19.96 21.16
C MET A 21 -0.94 19.40 20.64
N ARG A 22 0.17 19.70 21.34
CA ARG A 22 1.51 19.26 20.93
C ARG A 22 1.92 17.93 21.57
N GLU A 23 1.14 17.43 22.51
CA GLU A 23 1.37 16.19 23.22
C GLU A 23 0.81 14.99 22.43
N CYS A 24 1.62 13.94 22.29
CA CYS A 24 1.18 12.67 21.71
C CYS A 24 0.81 11.71 22.84
N LEU A 25 -0.45 11.75 23.28
CA LEU A 25 -0.95 10.93 24.38
C LEU A 25 -1.53 9.58 23.93
N TYR A 26 -1.69 9.38 22.61
CA TYR A 26 -2.21 8.15 22.04
C TYR A 26 -1.06 7.23 21.61
N HIS A 27 -0.98 6.04 22.23
CA HIS A 27 -0.04 5.01 21.82
C HIS A 27 -0.76 3.93 21.02
N TYR A 28 -0.62 3.99 19.68
CA TYR A 28 -1.20 3.00 18.79
C TYR A 28 -0.55 1.63 18.99
N ARG A 29 -1.36 0.60 19.25
CA ARG A 29 -0.90 -0.78 19.48
C ARG A 29 -1.42 -1.70 18.39
N GLN A 30 -0.50 -2.44 17.77
CA GLN A 30 -0.85 -3.53 16.86
C GLN A 30 -0.54 -4.88 17.52
N THR A 31 -1.39 -5.86 17.26
CA THR A 31 -1.20 -7.26 17.66
C THR A 31 -1.20 -8.15 16.43
N ALA A 32 -0.78 -9.41 16.58
CA ALA A 32 -0.85 -10.39 15.51
C ALA A 32 -2.29 -10.61 14.99
N PHE A 33 -3.29 -10.33 15.82
CA PHE A 33 -4.71 -10.48 15.52
C PHE A 33 -5.37 -9.18 15.03
N SER A 34 -4.61 -8.09 14.83
CA SER A 34 -5.17 -6.86 14.27
C SER A 34 -5.67 -7.08 12.84
N MET A 35 -6.74 -6.38 12.46
CA MET A 35 -7.32 -6.41 11.10
C MET A 35 -6.30 -6.12 9.98
N VAL A 36 -5.24 -5.38 10.29
CA VAL A 36 -4.14 -5.08 9.35
C VAL A 36 -3.31 -6.33 9.01
N LYS A 37 -3.24 -7.30 9.92
CA LYS A 37 -2.47 -8.56 9.78
C LYS A 37 -3.31 -9.72 9.26
N GLU A 38 -4.64 -9.66 9.43
CA GLU A 38 -5.57 -10.63 8.87
C GLU A 38 -5.56 -10.60 7.34
N ILE A 39 -5.62 -11.78 6.71
CA ILE A 39 -5.82 -11.95 5.28
C ILE A 39 -7.16 -12.69 5.12
N PRO A 40 -8.27 -11.96 4.97
CA PRO A 40 -9.56 -12.59 4.76
C PRO A 40 -9.63 -13.27 3.39
N GLU A 41 -10.68 -14.05 3.18
CA GLU A 41 -11.05 -14.52 1.84
C GLU A 41 -11.26 -13.30 0.91
N GLN A 42 -10.77 -13.39 -0.33
CA GLN A 42 -10.62 -12.25 -1.24
C GLN A 42 -11.96 -11.60 -1.60
N SER A 43 -13.02 -12.40 -1.81
CA SER A 43 -14.35 -11.88 -2.12
C SER A 43 -14.95 -11.11 -0.94
N ALA A 44 -14.77 -11.62 0.27
CA ALA A 44 -15.17 -10.95 1.51
C ALA A 44 -14.37 -9.66 1.74
N GLU A 45 -13.05 -9.66 1.54
CA GLU A 45 -12.21 -8.45 1.66
C GLU A 45 -12.67 -7.38 0.66
N ARG A 46 -12.90 -7.76 -0.59
CA ARG A 46 -13.41 -6.86 -1.64
C ARG A 46 -14.76 -6.25 -1.27
N GLU A 47 -15.69 -7.06 -0.78
CA GLU A 47 -17.01 -6.58 -0.39
C GLU A 47 -16.96 -5.60 0.78
N ARG A 48 -16.06 -5.84 1.75
CA ARG A 48 -15.81 -4.92 2.87
C ARG A 48 -15.30 -3.57 2.37
N PHE A 49 -14.29 -3.54 1.49
CA PHE A 49 -13.78 -2.29 0.91
C PHE A 49 -14.83 -1.56 0.07
N ARG A 50 -15.63 -2.29 -0.71
CA ARG A 50 -16.73 -1.73 -1.51
C ARG A 50 -17.79 -1.08 -0.62
N THR A 51 -18.19 -1.77 0.45
CA THR A 51 -19.16 -1.25 1.43
C THR A 51 -18.61 -0.02 2.14
N LEU A 52 -17.36 -0.07 2.61
CA LEU A 52 -16.69 1.05 3.25
C LEU A 52 -16.64 2.27 2.32
N TYR A 53 -16.19 2.10 1.07
CA TYR A 53 -16.11 3.17 0.08
C TYR A 53 -17.46 3.85 -0.09
N ARG A 54 -18.50 3.05 -0.41
CA ARG A 54 -19.84 3.54 -0.71
C ARG A 54 -20.48 4.25 0.48
N THR A 55 -20.45 3.64 1.66
CA THR A 55 -21.14 4.18 2.83
C THR A 55 -20.55 5.52 3.24
N VAL A 56 -19.23 5.64 3.29
CA VAL A 56 -18.55 6.88 3.68
C VAL A 56 -18.63 7.94 2.58
N ASN A 57 -18.55 7.54 1.31
CA ASN A 57 -18.71 8.48 0.20
C ASN A 57 -20.11 9.11 0.19
N LYS A 58 -21.15 8.32 0.51
CA LYS A 58 -22.52 8.82 0.66
C LYS A 58 -22.63 9.83 1.82
N SER A 59 -22.00 9.58 2.97
CA SER A 59 -22.02 10.59 4.05
C SER A 59 -21.28 11.87 3.68
N PHE A 60 -20.24 11.80 2.84
CA PHE A 60 -19.56 13.02 2.38
C PHE A 60 -20.35 13.80 1.33
N GLU A 61 -21.22 13.14 0.57
CA GLU A 61 -22.13 13.81 -0.35
C GLU A 61 -23.09 14.76 0.38
N GLU A 62 -23.54 14.39 1.58
CA GLU A 62 -24.43 15.20 2.42
C GLU A 62 -23.77 16.50 2.94
N SER A 63 -22.44 16.59 2.92
CA SER A 63 -21.65 17.76 3.38
C SER A 63 -20.80 18.37 2.26
N ALA A 64 -21.07 18.01 1.00
CA ALA A 64 -20.24 18.39 -0.14
C ALA A 64 -20.31 19.90 -0.46
N ASP A 65 -21.38 20.58 -0.03
CA ASP A 65 -21.58 22.02 -0.13
C ASP A 65 -20.69 22.81 0.84
N ILE A 66 -20.33 22.22 1.97
CA ILE A 66 -19.40 22.79 2.96
C ILE A 66 -17.96 22.50 2.55
N PHE A 67 -17.63 21.21 2.39
CA PHE A 67 -16.30 20.75 2.00
C PHE A 67 -16.35 19.35 1.40
N ASP A 68 -16.10 19.25 0.09
CA ASP A 68 -16.15 17.99 -0.63
C ASP A 68 -14.91 17.11 -0.36
N LEU A 69 -15.07 16.13 0.54
CA LEU A 69 -14.03 15.14 0.88
C LEU A 69 -13.95 13.97 -0.10
N ARG A 70 -14.84 13.83 -1.08
CA ARG A 70 -14.95 12.60 -1.89
C ARG A 70 -13.68 12.32 -2.69
N GLN A 71 -13.00 13.35 -3.20
CA GLN A 71 -11.72 13.18 -3.89
C GLN A 71 -10.61 12.69 -2.94
N GLN A 72 -10.55 13.23 -1.73
CA GLN A 72 -9.58 12.81 -0.70
C GLN A 72 -9.89 11.39 -0.20
N TRP A 73 -11.17 11.06 -0.08
CA TRP A 73 -11.64 9.71 0.26
C TRP A 73 -11.25 8.69 -0.81
N LYS A 74 -11.45 9.01 -2.09
CA LYS A 74 -11.01 8.19 -3.21
C LYS A 74 -9.50 7.93 -3.15
N ALA A 75 -8.70 8.97 -2.94
CA ALA A 75 -7.25 8.84 -2.82
C ALA A 75 -6.84 7.97 -1.61
N TYR A 76 -7.46 8.19 -0.45
CA TYR A 76 -7.24 7.39 0.75
C TYR A 76 -7.53 5.90 0.51
N MET A 77 -8.66 5.61 -0.14
CA MET A 77 -9.08 4.24 -0.43
C MET A 77 -8.13 3.53 -1.41
N LEU A 78 -7.73 4.21 -2.49
CA LEU A 78 -6.72 3.67 -3.42
C LEU A 78 -5.38 3.41 -2.72
N PHE A 79 -4.95 4.30 -1.83
CA PHE A 79 -3.72 4.14 -1.06
C PHE A 79 -3.77 2.90 -0.15
N ILE A 80 -4.83 2.71 0.65
CA ILE A 80 -4.92 1.56 1.55
C ILE A 80 -5.16 0.23 0.79
N MET A 81 -5.90 0.27 -0.33
CA MET A 81 -6.12 -0.91 -1.17
C MET A 81 -4.87 -1.33 -1.95
N THR A 82 -3.96 -0.40 -2.24
CA THR A 82 -2.66 -0.73 -2.86
C THR A 82 -1.84 -1.71 -2.01
N ALA A 83 -1.89 -1.57 -0.68
CA ALA A 83 -1.24 -2.51 0.23
C ALA A 83 -1.87 -3.91 0.25
N ARG A 84 -3.01 -4.08 -0.44
CA ARG A 84 -3.83 -5.30 -0.57
C ARG A 84 -3.98 -5.73 -2.04
N ALA A 85 -3.15 -5.19 -2.94
CA ALA A 85 -3.28 -5.42 -4.38
C ALA A 85 -3.22 -6.91 -4.76
N ASP A 86 -2.45 -7.71 -4.01
CA ASP A 86 -2.33 -9.16 -4.17
C ASP A 86 -3.67 -9.93 -4.15
N GLY A 87 -4.70 -9.40 -3.48
CA GLY A 87 -6.06 -9.96 -3.48
C GLY A 87 -7.11 -9.05 -4.12
N LEU A 88 -6.89 -7.74 -4.16
CA LEU A 88 -7.90 -6.77 -4.57
C LEU A 88 -7.74 -6.24 -6.00
N TYR A 89 -6.55 -6.27 -6.57
CA TYR A 89 -6.33 -5.75 -7.93
C TYR A 89 -6.76 -6.79 -8.97
N ARG A 90 -7.88 -6.55 -9.67
CA ARG A 90 -8.41 -7.47 -10.68
C ARG A 90 -7.39 -7.64 -11.82
N GLY A 91 -7.00 -8.89 -12.08
CA GLY A 91 -6.07 -9.21 -13.17
C GLY A 91 -4.60 -8.88 -12.91
N TYR A 92 -4.18 -8.70 -11.65
CA TYR A 92 -2.79 -8.38 -11.29
C TYR A 92 -1.77 -9.32 -11.97
N GLU A 93 -1.97 -10.64 -11.89
CA GLU A 93 -1.04 -11.63 -12.49
C GLU A 93 -0.93 -11.54 -14.03
N LYS A 94 -1.88 -10.86 -14.67
CA LYS A 94 -1.94 -10.65 -16.12
C LYS A 94 -1.24 -9.36 -16.57
N LEU A 95 -0.84 -8.49 -15.64
CA LEU A 95 -0.04 -7.32 -15.96
C LEU A 95 1.34 -7.72 -16.48
N ASP A 96 1.92 -6.91 -17.35
CA ASP A 96 3.30 -7.04 -17.82
C ASP A 96 4.32 -6.43 -16.83
N TYR A 97 3.85 -5.73 -15.80
CA TYR A 97 4.65 -5.08 -14.77
C TYR A 97 4.13 -5.36 -13.36
N LEU A 98 5.02 -5.27 -12.38
CA LEU A 98 4.70 -5.43 -10.97
C LEU A 98 4.03 -4.15 -10.46
N PHE A 99 2.70 -4.10 -10.38
CA PHE A 99 1.99 -2.95 -9.82
C PHE A 99 2.47 -2.60 -8.39
N PRO A 100 2.66 -1.31 -8.02
CA PRO A 100 2.57 -0.09 -8.83
C PRO A 100 3.96 0.40 -9.31
N PHE A 101 4.80 -0.51 -9.80
CA PHE A 101 6.16 -0.25 -10.30
C PHE A 101 6.20 -0.52 -11.82
N PRO A 102 5.80 0.45 -12.67
CA PRO A 102 5.59 0.22 -14.11
C PRO A 102 6.85 -0.20 -14.89
N LYS A 103 8.04 0.09 -14.33
CA LYS A 103 9.35 -0.27 -14.89
C LYS A 103 9.83 -1.67 -14.49
N VAL A 104 9.22 -2.29 -13.48
CA VAL A 104 9.58 -3.63 -13.01
C VAL A 104 8.73 -4.63 -13.77
N LYS A 105 9.31 -5.27 -14.79
CA LYS A 105 8.58 -6.19 -15.67
C LYS A 105 8.45 -7.58 -15.07
N LYS A 106 7.40 -8.28 -15.50
CA LYS A 106 7.17 -9.68 -15.14
C LYS A 106 8.39 -10.54 -15.52
N GLY A 107 8.81 -11.41 -14.62
CA GLY A 107 9.97 -12.30 -14.78
C GLY A 107 11.33 -11.69 -14.39
N MET A 108 11.39 -10.40 -14.01
CA MET A 108 12.65 -9.80 -13.54
C MET A 108 13.14 -10.43 -12.23
N GLU A 109 14.47 -10.46 -12.07
CA GLU A 109 15.15 -10.72 -10.80
C GLU A 109 15.19 -9.43 -9.97
N ILE A 110 14.54 -9.45 -8.80
CA ILE A 110 14.37 -8.26 -7.97
C ILE A 110 14.96 -8.43 -6.57
N ILE A 111 15.50 -7.32 -6.04
CA ILE A 111 15.66 -7.14 -4.60
C ILE A 111 14.39 -6.49 -4.08
N LEU A 112 13.73 -7.14 -3.13
CA LEU A 112 12.59 -6.55 -2.42
C LEU A 112 13.09 -5.83 -1.18
N TYR A 113 13.04 -4.50 -1.15
CA TYR A 113 13.45 -3.69 0.00
C TYR A 113 12.23 -3.22 0.79
N GLY A 114 12.08 -3.74 2.01
CA GLY A 114 11.01 -3.41 2.93
C GLY A 114 10.17 -4.64 3.26
N ALA A 115 10.06 -4.93 4.55
CA ALA A 115 9.34 -6.08 5.10
C ALA A 115 8.25 -5.65 6.10
N GLY A 116 7.70 -4.43 5.91
CA GLY A 116 6.45 -4.00 6.53
C GLY A 116 5.24 -4.76 5.97
N THR A 117 4.03 -4.38 6.39
CA THR A 117 2.79 -5.08 5.98
C THR A 117 2.64 -5.19 4.46
N TYR A 118 2.94 -4.14 3.70
CA TYR A 118 2.89 -4.18 2.23
C TYR A 118 3.97 -5.13 1.66
N GLY A 119 5.22 -4.97 2.08
CA GLY A 119 6.33 -5.82 1.63
C GLY A 119 6.11 -7.31 1.90
N GLN A 120 5.56 -7.68 3.06
CA GLN A 120 5.24 -9.08 3.38
C GLN A 120 4.17 -9.66 2.45
N ARG A 121 3.15 -8.87 2.09
CA ARG A 121 2.10 -9.31 1.16
C ARG A 121 2.63 -9.43 -0.26
N LEU A 122 3.43 -8.44 -0.69
CA LEU A 122 4.09 -8.46 -1.98
C LEU A 122 5.04 -9.67 -2.10
N TYR A 123 5.87 -9.94 -1.09
CA TYR A 123 6.72 -11.12 -1.06
C TYR A 123 5.93 -12.43 -1.24
N ARG A 124 4.85 -12.61 -0.45
CA ARG A 124 3.98 -13.80 -0.58
C ARG A 124 3.34 -13.93 -1.96
N PHE A 125 2.90 -12.81 -2.54
CA PHE A 125 2.36 -12.78 -3.90
C PHE A 125 3.41 -13.23 -4.93
N LEU A 126 4.62 -12.69 -4.84
CA LEU A 126 5.73 -13.02 -5.74
C LEU A 126 6.11 -14.50 -5.63
N GLU A 127 6.29 -15.02 -4.42
CA GLU A 127 6.59 -16.44 -4.16
C GLU A 127 5.49 -17.38 -4.69
N LYS A 128 4.23 -17.01 -4.48
CA LYS A 128 3.08 -17.84 -4.89
C LYS A 128 2.90 -17.89 -6.41
N THR A 129 3.14 -16.77 -7.09
CA THR A 129 2.77 -16.59 -8.51
C THR A 129 3.96 -16.69 -9.46
N GLY A 130 5.18 -16.57 -8.95
CA GLY A 130 6.38 -16.44 -9.77
C GLY A 130 6.37 -15.18 -10.65
N PHE A 131 5.63 -14.13 -10.25
CA PHE A 131 5.49 -12.92 -11.08
C PHE A 131 6.84 -12.24 -11.32
N CYS A 132 7.68 -12.15 -10.29
CA CYS A 132 9.10 -11.80 -10.35
C CYS A 132 9.86 -12.75 -9.41
N HIS A 133 11.16 -12.90 -9.64
CA HIS A 133 12.04 -13.70 -8.80
C HIS A 133 12.66 -12.82 -7.71
N VAL A 134 12.50 -13.18 -6.44
CA VAL A 134 13.06 -12.38 -5.34
C VAL A 134 14.46 -12.91 -5.01
N ALA A 135 15.48 -12.25 -5.54
CA ALA A 135 16.89 -12.60 -5.31
C ALA A 135 17.30 -12.38 -3.84
N ALA A 136 16.80 -11.31 -3.23
CA ALA A 136 16.90 -11.08 -1.79
C ALA A 136 15.72 -10.23 -1.28
N TRP A 137 15.26 -10.53 -0.07
CA TRP A 137 14.28 -9.72 0.65
C TRP A 137 14.94 -9.05 1.85
N VAL A 138 15.05 -7.72 1.85
CA VAL A 138 15.83 -6.99 2.86
C VAL A 138 15.00 -5.97 3.63
N ASP A 139 15.43 -5.70 4.86
CA ASP A 139 14.89 -4.61 5.69
C ASP A 139 15.93 -4.17 6.73
N ARG A 140 15.89 -2.89 7.13
CA ARG A 140 16.78 -2.38 8.19
C ARG A 140 16.52 -3.05 9.55
N ASN A 141 15.28 -3.49 9.79
CA ASN A 141 14.86 -4.18 11.01
C ASN A 141 14.95 -5.71 10.88
N TYR A 142 15.80 -6.23 9.97
CA TYR A 142 15.91 -7.67 9.69
C TYR A 142 16.08 -8.54 10.94
N VAL A 143 16.82 -8.07 11.97
CA VAL A 143 17.02 -8.83 13.21
C VAL A 143 15.67 -9.16 13.87
N GLN A 144 14.81 -8.16 14.05
CA GLN A 144 13.48 -8.34 14.64
C GLN A 144 12.55 -9.12 13.71
N LEU A 145 12.67 -8.95 12.39
CA LEU A 145 11.81 -9.64 11.44
C LEU A 145 12.17 -11.13 11.32
N LYS A 146 13.46 -11.49 11.45
CA LYS A 146 13.92 -12.88 11.53
C LYS A 146 13.38 -13.58 12.77
N THR A 147 13.29 -12.91 13.93
CA THR A 147 12.67 -13.51 15.12
C THR A 147 11.17 -13.77 14.95
N MET A 148 10.53 -13.11 13.98
CA MET A 148 9.15 -13.37 13.55
C MET A 148 9.04 -14.45 12.46
N GLY A 149 10.14 -15.11 12.10
CA GLY A 149 10.18 -16.17 11.09
C GLY A 149 10.18 -15.69 9.64
N LEU A 150 10.42 -14.40 9.38
CA LEU A 150 10.53 -13.88 8.03
C LEU A 150 11.97 -14.05 7.51
N PRO A 151 12.18 -14.58 6.29
CA PRO A 151 13.51 -14.77 5.70
C PRO A 151 14.06 -13.44 5.15
N VAL A 152 14.10 -12.41 6.00
CA VAL A 152 14.54 -11.06 5.65
C VAL A 152 16.00 -10.88 6.02
N GLU A 153 16.78 -10.28 5.13
CA GLU A 153 18.22 -10.08 5.29
C GLU A 153 18.59 -8.62 5.53
N ALA A 154 19.85 -8.42 5.92
CA ALA A 154 20.39 -7.08 6.09
C ALA A 154 20.60 -6.43 4.71
N PRO A 155 20.37 -5.11 4.55
CA PRO A 155 20.58 -4.42 3.28
C PRO A 155 22.00 -4.51 2.69
N ALA A 156 22.99 -4.92 3.48
CA ALA A 156 24.36 -5.09 3.00
C ALA A 156 24.51 -6.22 1.97
N VAL A 157 23.62 -7.21 1.95
CA VAL A 157 23.69 -8.34 1.01
C VAL A 157 23.37 -7.94 -0.44
N LEU A 158 22.86 -6.73 -0.67
CA LEU A 158 22.46 -6.25 -2.00
C LEU A 158 23.60 -6.31 -3.02
N SER A 159 24.85 -6.16 -2.58
CA SER A 159 26.03 -6.23 -3.45
C SER A 159 26.37 -7.65 -3.89
N ASP A 160 25.80 -8.67 -3.24
CA ASP A 160 26.17 -10.07 -3.45
C ASP A 160 25.27 -10.79 -4.46
N HIS A 161 24.19 -10.15 -4.91
CA HIS A 161 23.20 -10.74 -5.81
C HIS A 161 23.16 -10.01 -7.16
N PRO A 162 23.10 -10.73 -8.29
CA PRO A 162 22.69 -10.12 -9.55
C PRO A 162 21.19 -9.76 -9.47
N TYR A 163 20.84 -8.57 -9.94
CA TYR A 163 19.45 -8.10 -9.98
C TYR A 163 19.19 -7.15 -11.16
N ASP A 164 17.95 -7.14 -11.62
CA ASP A 164 17.43 -6.20 -12.60
C ASP A 164 16.92 -4.93 -11.92
N ALA A 165 16.25 -5.08 -10.77
CA ALA A 165 15.54 -4.01 -10.07
C ALA A 165 15.59 -4.13 -8.54
N ILE A 166 15.63 -2.98 -7.86
CA ILE A 166 15.42 -2.82 -6.42
C ILE A 166 14.03 -2.23 -6.23
N VAL A 167 13.10 -3.03 -5.69
CA VAL A 167 11.72 -2.64 -5.43
C VAL A 167 11.58 -2.14 -3.99
N VAL A 168 11.29 -0.85 -3.82
CA VAL A 168 11.13 -0.25 -2.49
C VAL A 168 9.67 -0.37 -2.04
N ALA A 169 9.38 -1.41 -1.26
CA ALA A 169 8.05 -1.70 -0.71
C ALA A 169 7.75 -0.91 0.58
N ASN A 170 8.02 0.41 0.56
CA ASN A 170 7.73 1.33 1.66
C ASN A 170 6.73 2.42 1.21
N THR A 171 5.57 2.45 1.87
CA THR A 171 4.48 3.39 1.57
C THR A 171 4.59 4.72 2.31
N TYR A 172 5.47 4.86 3.32
CA TYR A 172 5.59 6.07 4.13
C TYR A 172 6.53 7.10 3.49
N SER A 173 5.99 8.27 3.14
CA SER A 173 6.64 9.28 2.28
C SER A 173 7.97 9.84 2.81
N ARG A 174 8.11 10.07 4.12
CA ARG A 174 9.35 10.61 4.72
C ARG A 174 10.48 9.59 4.69
N SER A 175 10.21 8.37 5.15
CA SER A 175 11.21 7.28 5.10
C SER A 175 11.52 6.86 3.67
N LYS A 176 10.54 6.90 2.75
CA LYS A 176 10.72 6.57 1.33
C LYS A 176 11.77 7.45 0.65
N ARG A 177 11.68 8.78 0.83
CA ARG A 177 12.63 9.73 0.21
C ARG A 177 14.04 9.59 0.75
N GLN A 178 14.18 9.42 2.06
CA GLN A 178 15.48 9.20 2.68
C GLN A 178 16.11 7.90 2.16
N LEU A 179 15.35 6.80 2.18
CA LEU A 179 15.82 5.52 1.68
C LEU A 179 16.23 5.56 0.21
N TYR A 180 15.43 6.21 -0.64
CA TYR A 180 15.78 6.40 -2.06
C TYR A 180 17.13 7.13 -2.19
N GLY A 181 17.30 8.25 -1.49
CA GLY A 181 18.55 9.03 -1.53
C GLY A 181 19.78 8.28 -1.01
N GLU A 182 19.60 7.29 -0.14
CA GLU A 182 20.68 6.39 0.28
C GLU A 182 20.99 5.32 -0.76
N LEU A 183 19.95 4.73 -1.37
CA LEU A 183 20.10 3.67 -2.37
C LEU A 183 20.77 4.18 -3.65
N VAL A 184 20.34 5.32 -4.19
CA VAL A 184 20.92 5.86 -5.44
C VAL A 184 22.36 6.33 -5.32
N LYS A 185 22.89 6.46 -4.10
CA LYS A 185 24.32 6.72 -3.85
C LYS A 185 25.18 5.48 -3.98
N GLN A 186 24.59 4.30 -3.79
CA GLN A 186 25.28 3.01 -3.76
C GLN A 186 24.95 2.14 -4.98
N TYR A 187 23.79 2.35 -5.59
CA TYR A 187 23.25 1.53 -6.67
C TYR A 187 22.78 2.41 -7.84
N PRO A 188 22.77 1.87 -9.08
CA PRO A 188 22.32 2.63 -10.25
C PRO A 188 20.88 3.12 -10.08
N GLU A 189 20.66 4.42 -10.30
CA GLU A 189 19.37 5.07 -10.06
C GLU A 189 18.25 4.44 -10.88
N GLU A 190 18.54 4.05 -12.12
CA GLU A 190 17.60 3.42 -13.04
C GLU A 190 17.06 2.07 -12.54
N LYS A 191 17.76 1.43 -11.60
CA LYS A 191 17.35 0.16 -10.97
C LYS A 191 16.56 0.37 -9.68
N VAL A 192 16.50 1.56 -9.11
CA VAL A 192 15.78 1.81 -7.84
C VAL A 192 14.35 2.27 -8.13
N HIS A 193 13.38 1.44 -7.80
CA HIS A 193 11.97 1.69 -8.11
C HIS A 193 11.15 1.97 -6.86
N LEU A 194 10.59 3.18 -6.80
CA LEU A 194 9.58 3.59 -5.82
C LEU A 194 8.17 3.33 -6.36
N LEU A 195 7.18 3.29 -5.47
CA LEU A 195 5.77 3.23 -5.85
C LEU A 195 5.40 4.44 -6.73
N ASP A 196 4.78 4.18 -7.88
CA ASP A 196 4.28 5.23 -8.77
C ASP A 196 2.92 5.75 -8.27
N GLU A 197 2.92 6.96 -7.71
CA GLU A 197 1.72 7.59 -7.16
C GLU A 197 0.68 7.92 -8.24
N LYS A 198 1.12 8.29 -9.45
CA LYS A 198 0.18 8.57 -10.55
C LYS A 198 -0.56 7.31 -10.96
N LEU A 199 0.14 6.18 -10.99
CA LEU A 199 -0.45 4.88 -11.29
C LEU A 199 -1.42 4.45 -10.18
N ILE A 200 -1.04 4.57 -8.90
CA ILE A 200 -1.92 4.24 -7.77
C ILE A 200 -3.23 5.04 -7.83
N PHE A 201 -3.16 6.34 -8.10
CA PHE A 201 -4.32 7.23 -8.10
C PHE A 201 -5.01 7.34 -9.47
N SER A 202 -4.68 6.44 -10.41
CA SER A 202 -5.26 6.45 -11.75
C SER A 202 -6.67 5.86 -11.81
N GLU A 203 -7.41 6.24 -12.85
CA GLU A 203 -8.70 5.63 -13.18
C GLU A 203 -8.60 4.14 -13.54
N GLU A 204 -7.42 3.69 -14.00
CA GLU A 204 -7.14 2.26 -14.20
C GLU A 204 -7.14 1.51 -12.86
N SER A 205 -6.40 2.02 -11.88
CA SER A 205 -6.37 1.46 -10.52
C SER A 205 -7.76 1.47 -9.90
N LEU A 206 -8.52 2.56 -10.06
CA LEU A 206 -9.90 2.64 -9.57
C LEU A 206 -10.80 1.54 -10.14
N ARG A 207 -10.71 1.26 -11.44
CA ARG A 207 -11.42 0.16 -12.10
C ARG A 207 -10.91 -1.20 -11.65
N ALA A 208 -9.60 -1.39 -11.57
CA ALA A 208 -9.00 -2.66 -11.18
C ALA A 208 -9.34 -3.05 -9.73
N PHE A 209 -9.42 -2.08 -8.82
CA PHE A 209 -9.90 -2.29 -7.46
C PHE A 209 -11.42 -2.47 -7.36
N GLY A 210 -12.16 -2.16 -8.44
CA GLY A 210 -13.61 -2.33 -8.51
C GLY A 210 -14.40 -1.20 -7.84
N LEU A 211 -13.79 -0.01 -7.68
CA LEU A 211 -14.45 1.16 -7.11
C LEU A 211 -15.16 2.01 -8.17
N ALA A 212 -14.70 1.98 -9.43
CA ALA A 212 -15.31 2.72 -10.54
C ALA A 212 -16.73 2.25 -10.89
N ASP A 213 -17.06 1.00 -10.55
CA ASP A 213 -18.40 0.41 -10.75
C ASP A 213 -19.48 1.20 -9.98
N TYR A 214 -19.09 1.91 -8.90
CA TYR A 214 -19.96 2.76 -8.09
C TYR A 214 -20.15 4.17 -8.65
N GLU A 215 -19.10 4.78 -9.22
CA GLU A 215 -19.20 6.16 -9.73
C GLU A 215 -20.22 6.27 -10.88
N LYS A 216 -20.47 5.18 -11.61
CA LYS A 216 -21.50 5.13 -12.66
C LYS A 216 -22.94 4.97 -12.15
N MET A 217 -23.14 4.55 -10.90
CA MET A 217 -24.46 4.36 -10.29
C MET A 217 -24.93 5.60 -9.51
N ALA A 218 -24.07 6.59 -9.33
CA ALA A 218 -24.32 7.82 -8.57
C ALA A 218 -24.63 9.03 -9.49
N VAL A 219 -25.01 8.78 -10.74
CA VAL A 219 -25.44 9.78 -11.73
C VAL A 219 -26.91 9.58 -12.06
#